data_AF-A0A9D1CIB6-F1
#
_entry.id   AF-A0A9D1CIB6-F1
#
_cell.length_a   1.000
_cell.length_b   1.000
_cell.length_c   1.000
_cell.angle_alpha   90.00
_cell.angle_beta   90.00
_cell.angle_gamma   90.00
#
_symmetry.space_group_name_H-M   'P 1'
#
loop_
_entity.id
_entity.type
_entity.pdbx_description
1 polymer ?
#
loop_
_entity_poly.entity_id
_entity_poly.type
_entity_poly.pdbx_seq_one_letter_code
_entity_poly.pdbx_strand_id
1 'polypeptide(L)'
;MQKPKSNSRRSPGQGNRSLFRRTVVLLAVVGVLAFVPLVAQLVKLQIFQHDEWEQRAANQQTLDVAVNAGRGAIYDAQGRTLARSGTVYQLILSPRDVVVSVNKSSYEDDDGNLKQEEYEQAIEDKRDLIVDGLVDLLGLNEDRLRQRIENTDSAYEPLAYELEEEETTAVREFIKENKLSSMLYFEPSSKRYYPYSSVGAHILGFMAYTESSGSVKVGAQGVEALYQDVLSGATGRVVTSKTGAGTEMLSTYEEYIDAENGGNLHLTIDATIQSMLEQTLEEGIKTYNVKKGGFAIALDPSTGAVLGMASSPNFDPNSYASVFDQELLDELKSLAEEYGEDSDEY
;
A
#
# COMPACT_ATOMS: atom_id res chain seq x y z
N MET A 1 78.68 31.95 -68.01
CA MET A 1 79.71 31.13 -67.33
C MET A 1 79.66 31.45 -65.85
N GLN A 2 79.26 30.49 -65.00
CA GLN A 2 79.83 30.21 -63.67
C GLN A 2 78.99 29.09 -63.01
N LYS A 3 79.57 27.88 -62.97
CA LYS A 3 79.20 26.83 -61.99
C LYS A 3 80.08 27.03 -60.77
N PRO A 4 79.54 26.90 -59.55
CA PRO A 4 79.98 25.83 -58.64
C PRO A 4 78.78 25.28 -57.81
N LYS A 5 78.79 24.17 -57.06
CA LYS A 5 79.80 23.23 -56.55
C LYS A 5 79.02 21.95 -56.19
N SER A 6 79.55 20.77 -56.49
CA SER A 6 79.01 19.49 -56.02
C SER A 6 79.35 19.28 -54.54
N ASN A 7 78.33 19.09 -53.70
CA ASN A 7 78.51 18.50 -52.38
C ASN A 7 78.00 17.07 -52.41
N SER A 8 78.93 16.11 -52.43
CA SER A 8 78.66 14.77 -51.93
C SER A 8 78.58 14.84 -50.41
N ARG A 9 77.53 14.26 -49.79
CA ARG A 9 77.68 13.31 -48.67
C ARG A 9 76.35 12.86 -48.07
N ARG A 10 76.33 11.53 -47.88
CA ARG A 10 75.68 10.74 -46.83
C ARG A 10 74.17 10.51 -46.98
N SER A 11 73.86 9.25 -47.30
CA SER A 11 72.62 8.59 -46.93
C SER A 11 72.58 8.41 -45.41
N PRO A 12 71.49 8.77 -44.73
CA PRO A 12 71.17 8.16 -43.46
C PRO A 12 69.69 7.73 -43.41
N GLY A 13 69.42 6.52 -42.91
CA GLY A 13 68.11 6.27 -42.29
C GLY A 13 67.40 4.96 -42.61
N GLN A 14 68.08 3.91 -43.07
CA GLN A 14 67.55 2.55 -42.90
C GLN A 14 67.73 2.09 -41.44
N GLY A 15 67.05 2.76 -40.50
CA GLY A 15 67.17 2.50 -39.05
C GLY A 15 65.91 2.78 -38.23
N ASN A 16 64.98 3.63 -38.72
CA ASN A 16 63.82 4.08 -37.92
C ASN A 16 62.50 3.34 -38.20
N ARG A 17 62.39 2.54 -39.26
CA ARG A 17 61.15 1.78 -39.54
C ARG A 17 60.93 0.62 -38.58
N SER A 18 62.00 0.00 -38.06
CA SER A 18 61.91 -1.10 -37.09
C SER A 18 61.56 -0.60 -35.68
N LEU A 19 62.11 0.55 -35.27
CA LEU A 19 61.79 1.21 -34.00
C LEU A 19 60.34 1.69 -33.99
N PHE A 20 59.88 2.36 -35.06
CA PHE A 20 58.48 2.78 -35.18
C PHE A 20 57.51 1.58 -35.16
N ARG A 21 57.82 0.49 -35.87
CA ARG A 21 57.02 -0.75 -35.80
C ARG A 21 56.95 -1.34 -34.39
N ARG A 22 58.08 -1.34 -33.65
CA ARG A 22 58.12 -1.84 -32.27
C ARG A 22 57.30 -0.98 -31.32
N THR A 23 57.34 0.35 -31.47
CA THR A 23 56.53 1.27 -30.68
C THR A 23 55.03 1.11 -30.96
N VAL A 24 54.65 0.95 -32.24
CA VAL A 24 53.25 0.71 -32.62
C VAL A 24 52.74 -0.65 -32.09
N VAL A 25 53.56 -1.70 -32.16
CA VAL A 25 53.22 -3.01 -31.59
C VAL A 25 53.09 -2.93 -30.07
N LEU A 26 53.99 -2.20 -29.39
CA LEU A 26 53.92 -2.03 -27.94
C LEU A 26 52.68 -1.25 -27.51
N LEU A 27 52.32 -0.19 -28.23
CA LEU A 27 51.07 0.55 -28.00
C LEU A 27 49.82 -0.30 -28.23
N ALA A 28 49.82 -1.15 -29.26
CA ALA A 28 48.72 -2.09 -29.50
C ALA A 28 48.59 -3.12 -28.36
N VAL A 29 49.71 -3.65 -27.87
CA VAL A 29 49.73 -4.60 -26.74
C VAL A 29 49.26 -3.92 -25.45
N VAL A 30 49.71 -2.71 -25.16
CA VAL A 30 49.25 -1.93 -23.99
C VAL A 30 47.77 -1.59 -24.11
N GLY A 31 47.30 -1.23 -25.30
CA GLY A 31 45.89 -1.00 -25.57
C GLY A 31 45.04 -2.24 -25.28
N VAL A 32 45.43 -3.41 -25.80
CA VAL A 32 44.73 -4.68 -25.54
C VAL A 32 44.76 -5.04 -24.06
N LEU A 33 45.91 -4.89 -23.39
CA LEU A 33 46.04 -5.15 -21.96
C LEU A 33 45.17 -4.22 -21.10
N ALA A 34 44.94 -2.98 -21.53
CA ALA A 34 44.04 -2.05 -20.84
C ALA A 34 42.55 -2.46 -20.92
N PHE A 35 42.15 -3.23 -21.94
CA PHE A 35 40.80 -3.77 -22.04
C PHE A 35 40.57 -5.04 -21.22
N VAL A 36 41.63 -5.77 -20.84
CA VAL A 36 41.53 -6.98 -20.00
C VAL A 36 40.75 -6.75 -18.70
N PRO A 37 41.01 -5.70 -17.89
CA PRO A 37 40.22 -5.46 -16.67
C PRO A 37 38.76 -5.09 -16.96
N LEU A 38 38.46 -4.41 -18.06
CA LEU A 38 37.08 -4.11 -18.47
C LEU A 38 36.32 -5.38 -18.86
N VAL A 39 36.97 -6.27 -19.62
CA VAL A 39 36.40 -7.58 -19.98
C VAL A 39 36.23 -8.46 -18.75
N ALA A 40 37.18 -8.45 -17.81
CA ALA A 40 37.04 -9.18 -16.56
C ALA A 40 35.89 -8.65 -15.68
N GLN A 41 35.70 -7.33 -15.62
CA GLN A 41 34.57 -6.72 -14.93
C GLN A 41 33.24 -7.06 -15.62
N LEU A 42 33.22 -7.10 -16.95
CA LEU A 42 32.05 -7.49 -17.73
C LEU A 42 31.70 -8.97 -17.53
N VAL A 43 32.69 -9.87 -17.51
CA VAL A 43 32.53 -11.28 -17.14
C VAL A 43 32.03 -11.43 -15.71
N LYS A 44 32.54 -10.62 -14.77
CA LYS A 44 32.04 -10.60 -13.39
C LYS A 44 30.56 -10.24 -13.33
N LEU A 45 30.15 -9.20 -14.05
CA LEU A 45 28.75 -8.75 -14.10
C LEU A 45 27.84 -9.75 -14.82
N GLN A 46 28.28 -10.28 -15.97
CA GLN A 46 27.45 -11.11 -16.85
C GLN A 46 27.44 -12.61 -16.53
N ILE A 47 28.47 -13.15 -15.88
CA ILE A 47 28.58 -14.60 -15.61
C ILE A 47 28.46 -14.89 -14.11
N PHE A 48 29.15 -14.14 -13.27
CA PHE A 48 29.15 -14.39 -11.82
C PHE A 48 27.98 -13.73 -11.07
N GLN A 49 27.47 -12.61 -11.59
CA GLN A 49 26.36 -11.85 -10.98
C GLN A 49 25.12 -11.83 -11.86
N HIS A 50 25.07 -12.69 -12.89
CA HIS A 50 23.96 -12.72 -13.86
C HIS A 50 22.61 -12.78 -13.16
N ASP A 51 22.43 -13.81 -12.32
CA ASP A 51 21.18 -14.10 -11.63
C ASP A 51 20.76 -12.95 -10.70
N GLU A 52 21.72 -12.29 -10.04
CA GLU A 52 21.46 -11.16 -9.15
C GLU A 52 21.00 -9.91 -9.92
N TRP A 53 21.65 -9.59 -11.05
CA TRP A 53 21.28 -8.45 -11.89
C TRP A 53 20.01 -8.71 -12.69
N GLU A 54 19.76 -9.95 -13.08
CA GLU A 54 18.51 -10.38 -13.72
C GLU A 54 17.34 -10.27 -12.74
N GLN A 55 17.49 -10.73 -11.48
CA GLN A 55 16.48 -10.53 -10.44
C GLN A 55 16.23 -9.05 -10.13
N ARG A 56 17.28 -8.22 -10.06
CA ARG A 56 17.13 -6.77 -9.86
C ARG A 56 16.43 -6.10 -11.03
N ALA A 57 16.74 -6.50 -12.26
CA ALA A 57 16.08 -5.98 -13.45
C ALA A 57 14.60 -6.41 -13.50
N ALA A 58 14.31 -7.68 -13.16
CA ALA A 58 12.96 -8.19 -13.03
C ALA A 58 12.19 -7.39 -11.97
N ASN A 59 12.70 -7.27 -10.74
CA ASN A 59 12.05 -6.48 -9.68
C ASN A 59 11.83 -5.01 -10.06
N GLN A 60 12.72 -4.41 -10.86
CA GLN A 60 12.58 -3.03 -11.34
C GLN A 60 11.52 -2.93 -12.46
N GLN A 61 11.35 -3.99 -13.24
CA GLN A 61 10.46 -4.06 -14.41
C GLN A 61 9.18 -4.82 -14.14
N THR A 62 8.93 -5.29 -12.91
CA THR A 62 7.73 -6.05 -12.56
C THR A 62 6.86 -5.24 -11.63
N LEU A 63 5.55 -5.19 -11.91
CA LEU A 63 4.53 -4.71 -10.99
C LEU A 63 3.79 -5.94 -10.46
N ASP A 64 3.93 -6.19 -9.16
CA ASP A 64 3.19 -7.24 -8.46
C ASP A 64 1.87 -6.62 -7.98
N VAL A 65 0.76 -6.93 -8.68
CA VAL A 65 -0.57 -6.58 -8.16
C VAL A 65 -1.07 -7.75 -7.33
N ALA A 66 -1.28 -7.52 -6.04
CA ALA A 66 -1.90 -8.47 -5.15
C ALA A 66 -3.40 -8.57 -5.47
N VAL A 67 -3.89 -9.77 -5.77
CA VAL A 67 -5.33 -10.04 -5.83
C VAL A 67 -5.76 -10.51 -4.44
N ASN A 68 -6.45 -9.65 -3.71
CA ASN A 68 -6.88 -9.95 -2.35
C ASN A 68 -7.83 -11.15 -2.33
N ALA A 69 -7.43 -12.21 -1.63
CA ALA A 69 -8.30 -13.33 -1.29
C ALA A 69 -9.38 -12.89 -0.29
N GLY A 70 -10.60 -13.39 -0.45
CA GLY A 70 -11.66 -13.16 0.52
C GLY A 70 -11.34 -13.87 1.83
N ARG A 71 -11.30 -13.13 2.95
CA ARG A 71 -11.11 -13.72 4.28
C ARG A 71 -12.31 -14.61 4.66
N GLY A 72 -12.04 -15.81 5.17
CA GLY A 72 -13.06 -16.78 5.56
C GLY A 72 -14.05 -16.26 6.62
N ALA A 73 -15.28 -16.74 6.58
CA ALA A 73 -16.33 -16.39 7.54
C ALA A 73 -16.21 -17.23 8.83
N ILE A 74 -16.65 -16.67 9.95
CA ILE A 74 -16.75 -17.36 11.23
C ILE A 74 -18.22 -17.61 11.53
N TYR A 75 -18.56 -18.86 11.80
CA TYR A 75 -19.90 -19.31 12.15
C TYR A 75 -19.94 -19.86 13.57
N ASP A 76 -21.11 -19.74 14.18
CA ASP A 76 -21.42 -20.41 15.44
C ASP A 76 -21.83 -21.88 15.24
N ALA A 77 -22.15 -22.58 16.33
CA ALA A 77 -22.53 -23.99 16.31
C ALA A 77 -23.83 -24.28 15.51
N GLN A 78 -24.68 -23.28 15.32
CA GLN A 78 -25.92 -23.37 14.55
C GLN A 78 -25.79 -22.84 13.11
N GLY A 79 -24.59 -22.40 12.70
CA GLY A 79 -24.32 -21.87 11.37
C GLY A 79 -24.67 -20.39 11.20
N ARG A 80 -24.92 -19.64 12.28
CA ARG A 80 -25.10 -18.18 12.24
C ARG A 80 -23.76 -17.50 12.03
N THR A 81 -23.72 -16.49 11.17
CA THR A 81 -22.49 -15.73 10.86
C THR A 81 -22.13 -14.81 12.02
N LEU A 82 -20.98 -15.06 12.65
CA LEU A 82 -20.40 -14.23 13.71
C LEU A 82 -19.44 -13.18 13.17
N ALA A 83 -18.70 -13.51 12.11
CA ALA A 83 -17.84 -12.56 11.41
C ALA A 83 -17.80 -12.87 9.92
N ARG A 84 -17.85 -11.83 9.08
CA ARG A 84 -17.70 -11.95 7.62
C ARG A 84 -17.02 -10.72 7.04
N SER A 85 -16.36 -10.89 5.91
CA SER A 85 -15.80 -9.77 5.18
C SER A 85 -16.75 -9.30 4.08
N GLY A 86 -16.78 -8.00 3.85
CA GLY A 86 -17.46 -7.37 2.71
C GLY A 86 -16.47 -6.52 1.91
N THR A 87 -16.77 -6.36 0.62
CA THR A 87 -15.97 -5.52 -0.27
C THR A 87 -16.22 -4.06 0.04
N VAL A 88 -15.15 -3.33 0.28
CA VAL A 88 -15.13 -1.88 0.47
C VAL A 88 -14.06 -1.30 -0.44
N TYR A 89 -13.97 0.02 -0.51
CA TYR A 89 -12.99 0.68 -1.35
C TYR A 89 -12.13 1.66 -0.55
N GLN A 90 -10.90 1.82 -1.01
CA GLN A 90 -10.01 2.88 -0.54
C GLN A 90 -9.92 3.93 -1.64
N LEU A 91 -10.12 5.20 -1.30
CA LEU A 91 -9.96 6.31 -2.23
C LEU A 91 -8.50 6.75 -2.21
N ILE A 92 -7.86 6.73 -3.39
CA ILE A 92 -6.50 7.18 -3.60
C ILE A 92 -6.49 8.46 -4.42
N LEU A 93 -5.67 9.42 -3.99
CA LEU A 93 -5.31 10.62 -4.73
C LEU A 93 -3.87 10.53 -5.22
N SER A 94 -3.62 10.99 -6.45
CA SER A 94 -2.29 11.26 -6.98
C SER A 94 -2.10 12.78 -7.12
N PRO A 95 -1.49 13.45 -6.12
CA PRO A 95 -1.20 14.88 -6.18
C PRO A 95 -0.37 15.26 -7.41
N ARG A 96 0.60 14.42 -7.77
CA ARG A 96 1.39 14.60 -8.99
C ARG A 96 0.53 14.63 -10.25
N ASP A 97 -0.45 13.74 -10.35
CA ASP A 97 -1.31 13.67 -11.54
C ASP A 97 -2.33 14.81 -11.59
N VAL A 98 -2.62 15.49 -10.48
CA VAL A 98 -3.36 16.77 -10.49
C VAL A 98 -2.59 17.81 -11.32
N VAL A 99 -1.29 17.98 -11.05
CA VAL A 99 -0.44 18.94 -11.77
C VAL A 99 -0.24 18.52 -13.23
N VAL A 100 0.05 17.24 -13.48
CA VAL A 100 0.27 16.71 -14.84
C VAL A 100 -0.99 16.81 -15.70
N SER A 101 -2.17 16.73 -15.10
CA SER A 101 -3.44 16.85 -15.84
C SER A 101 -3.71 18.24 -16.40
N VAL A 102 -3.04 19.28 -15.89
CA VAL A 102 -3.11 20.63 -16.44
C VAL A 102 -2.11 20.74 -17.57
N ASN A 103 -2.61 20.84 -18.80
CA ASN A 103 -1.75 20.85 -19.98
C ASN A 103 -0.94 22.15 -20.03
N LYS A 104 0.36 22.04 -19.74
CA LYS A 104 1.31 23.15 -19.75
C LYS A 104 1.33 23.91 -21.08
N SER A 105 1.18 23.23 -22.22
CA SER A 105 1.20 23.87 -23.55
C SER A 105 -0.02 24.76 -23.81
N SER A 106 -1.10 24.61 -23.04
CA SER A 106 -2.28 25.48 -23.13
C SER A 106 -2.06 26.85 -22.50
N TYR A 107 -0.96 27.04 -21.77
CA TYR A 107 -0.62 28.27 -21.06
C TYR A 107 0.68 28.90 -21.58
N GLU A 108 1.14 28.49 -22.76
CA GLU A 108 2.28 29.10 -23.45
C GLU A 108 1.78 30.25 -24.35
N ASP A 109 2.52 31.36 -24.38
CA ASP A 109 2.28 32.46 -25.33
C ASP A 109 2.75 32.08 -26.75
N ASP A 110 2.46 32.94 -27.74
CA ASP A 110 2.86 32.74 -29.14
C ASP A 110 4.39 32.63 -29.33
N ASP A 111 5.18 33.08 -28.34
CA ASP A 111 6.64 33.04 -28.31
C ASP A 111 7.19 31.82 -27.52
N GLY A 112 6.31 30.97 -26.97
CA GLY A 112 6.66 29.78 -26.19
C GLY A 112 6.99 30.03 -24.72
N ASN A 113 6.71 31.22 -24.18
CA ASN A 113 6.86 31.51 -22.75
C ASN A 113 5.61 31.07 -21.99
N LEU A 114 5.82 30.43 -20.85
CA LEU A 114 4.74 30.01 -19.97
C LEU A 114 4.16 31.21 -19.21
N LYS A 115 2.83 31.36 -19.28
CA LYS A 115 2.06 32.22 -18.39
C LYS A 115 1.93 31.58 -17.01
N GLN A 116 2.96 31.76 -16.20
CA GLN A 116 3.09 31.11 -14.89
C GLN A 116 1.85 31.31 -14.00
N GLU A 117 1.35 32.56 -13.88
CA GLU A 117 0.20 32.88 -13.02
C GLU A 117 -1.10 32.18 -13.47
N GLU A 118 -1.39 32.15 -14.78
CA GLU A 118 -2.58 31.46 -15.31
C GLU A 118 -2.48 29.93 -15.13
N TYR A 119 -1.26 29.38 -15.26
CA TYR A 119 -0.99 27.95 -15.07
C TYR A 119 -1.13 27.52 -13.61
N GLU A 120 -0.57 28.29 -12.68
CA GLU A 120 -0.69 28.03 -11.24
C GLU A 120 -2.14 28.16 -10.77
N GLN A 121 -2.86 29.19 -11.22
CA GLN A 121 -4.28 29.36 -10.91
C GLN A 121 -5.11 28.16 -11.40
N ALA A 122 -4.85 27.64 -12.59
CA ALA A 122 -5.56 26.49 -13.11
C ALA A 122 -5.31 25.20 -12.31
N ILE A 123 -4.13 25.07 -11.67
CA ILE A 123 -3.84 23.98 -10.74
C ILE A 123 -4.63 24.18 -9.45
N GLU A 124 -4.61 25.38 -8.88
CA GLU A 124 -5.33 25.70 -7.65
C GLU A 124 -6.85 25.54 -7.81
N ASP A 125 -7.44 26.04 -8.89
CA ASP A 125 -8.86 25.86 -9.20
C ASP A 125 -9.25 24.37 -9.23
N LYS A 126 -8.33 23.52 -9.68
CA LYS A 126 -8.55 22.06 -9.73
C LYS A 126 -8.37 21.41 -8.36
N ARG A 127 -7.42 21.90 -7.56
CA ARG A 127 -7.25 21.47 -6.16
C ARG A 127 -8.48 21.82 -5.35
N ASP A 128 -8.96 23.05 -5.46
CA ASP A 128 -10.18 23.52 -4.81
C ASP A 128 -11.39 22.69 -5.20
N LEU A 129 -11.59 22.41 -6.49
CA LEU A 129 -12.67 21.53 -6.95
C LEU A 129 -12.63 20.14 -6.28
N ILE A 130 -11.44 19.55 -6.16
CA ILE A 130 -11.26 18.24 -5.52
C ILE A 130 -11.51 18.34 -4.01
N VAL A 131 -10.96 19.36 -3.36
CA VAL A 131 -11.10 19.58 -1.92
C VAL A 131 -12.55 19.78 -1.55
N ASP A 132 -13.22 20.76 -2.17
CA ASP A 132 -14.63 21.08 -1.91
C ASP A 132 -15.52 19.85 -2.17
N GLY A 133 -15.33 19.17 -3.30
CA GLY A 133 -16.12 18.00 -3.66
C GLY A 133 -15.93 16.83 -2.69
N LEU A 134 -14.72 16.57 -2.21
CA LEU A 134 -14.46 15.46 -1.28
C LEU A 134 -14.86 15.81 0.16
N VAL A 135 -14.74 17.07 0.58
CA VAL A 135 -15.23 17.54 1.89
C VAL A 135 -16.75 17.41 1.94
N ASP A 136 -17.47 17.83 0.89
CA ASP A 136 -18.93 17.74 0.84
C ASP A 136 -19.44 16.28 0.79
N LEU A 137 -18.72 15.40 0.07
CA LEU A 137 -19.17 14.01 -0.12
C LEU A 137 -18.78 13.08 1.03
N LEU A 138 -17.59 13.26 1.61
CA LEU A 138 -17.01 12.32 2.59
C LEU A 138 -16.79 12.96 3.96
N GLY A 139 -17.01 14.27 4.12
CA GLY A 139 -16.80 14.98 5.39
C GLY A 139 -15.34 15.01 5.83
N LEU A 140 -14.39 14.96 4.88
CA LEU A 140 -12.95 14.96 5.19
C LEU A 140 -12.51 16.31 5.79
N ASN A 141 -11.44 16.28 6.58
CA ASN A 141 -10.79 17.50 7.06
C ASN A 141 -10.14 18.27 5.90
N GLU A 142 -10.59 19.51 5.67
CA GLU A 142 -10.15 20.35 4.57
C GLU A 142 -8.64 20.64 4.62
N ASP A 143 -8.13 21.06 5.79
CA ASP A 143 -6.73 21.46 5.98
C ASP A 143 -5.77 20.31 5.65
N ARG A 144 -6.09 19.10 6.13
CA ARG A 144 -5.30 17.89 5.87
C ARG A 144 -5.35 17.47 4.41
N LEU A 145 -6.52 17.58 3.77
CA LEU A 145 -6.67 17.26 2.36
C LEU A 145 -5.87 18.24 1.48
N ARG A 146 -5.87 19.53 1.83
CA ARG A 146 -5.03 20.56 1.19
C ARG A 146 -3.54 20.25 1.34
N GLN A 147 -3.09 19.86 2.53
CA GLN A 147 -1.70 19.46 2.73
C GLN A 147 -1.31 18.25 1.87
N ARG A 148 -2.19 17.24 1.75
CA ARG A 148 -1.92 16.03 0.95
C ARG A 148 -1.91 16.31 -0.55
N ILE A 149 -2.82 17.15 -1.06
CA ILE A 149 -2.89 17.48 -2.50
C ILE A 149 -1.75 18.41 -2.95
N GLU A 150 -1.11 19.11 -2.02
CA GLU A 150 0.10 19.89 -2.27
C GLU A 150 1.37 19.05 -2.38
N ASN A 151 1.37 17.81 -1.88
CA ASN A 151 2.52 16.90 -1.89
C ASN A 151 2.80 16.33 -3.30
N THR A 152 3.28 17.17 -4.21
CA THR A 152 3.51 16.83 -5.63
C THR A 152 4.59 15.77 -5.88
N ASP A 153 5.39 15.44 -4.86
CA ASP A 153 6.36 14.32 -4.92
C ASP A 153 5.66 12.96 -4.83
N SER A 154 4.41 12.93 -4.36
CA SER A 154 3.61 11.72 -4.21
C SER A 154 2.67 11.50 -5.40
N ALA A 155 2.59 10.24 -5.84
CA ALA A 155 1.61 9.76 -6.82
C ALA A 155 0.59 8.80 -6.19
N TYR A 156 0.64 8.63 -4.86
CA TYR A 156 -0.19 7.70 -4.12
C TYR A 156 -0.40 8.23 -2.70
N GLU A 157 -1.58 8.81 -2.47
CA GLU A 157 -2.03 9.31 -1.17
C GLU A 157 -3.41 8.72 -0.86
N PRO A 158 -3.51 7.77 0.09
CA PRO A 158 -4.79 7.32 0.61
C PRO A 158 -5.55 8.46 1.28
N LEU A 159 -6.77 8.76 0.82
CA LEU A 159 -7.61 9.81 1.40
C LEU A 159 -8.64 9.25 2.38
N ALA A 160 -9.28 8.14 2.01
CA ALA A 160 -10.30 7.50 2.82
C ALA A 160 -10.20 5.98 2.71
N TYR A 161 -10.50 5.30 3.81
CA TYR A 161 -10.45 3.85 3.93
C TYR A 161 -11.84 3.29 4.15
N GLU A 162 -12.05 2.04 3.75
CA GLU A 162 -13.27 1.28 4.04
C GLU A 162 -14.58 1.94 3.57
N LEU A 163 -14.53 2.67 2.45
CA LEU A 163 -15.69 3.29 1.83
C LEU A 163 -16.68 2.23 1.37
N GLU A 164 -17.92 2.39 1.80
CA GLU A 164 -19.02 1.49 1.45
C GLU A 164 -19.50 1.79 0.01
N GLU A 165 -20.36 0.93 -0.54
CA GLU A 165 -20.83 1.05 -1.93
C GLU A 165 -21.56 2.38 -2.21
N GLU A 166 -22.32 2.89 -1.23
CA GLU A 166 -23.06 4.15 -1.34
C GLU A 166 -22.11 5.35 -1.52
N GLU A 167 -21.14 5.50 -0.61
CA GLU A 167 -20.12 6.56 -0.65
C GLU A 167 -19.26 6.46 -1.92
N THR A 168 -18.85 5.23 -2.25
CA THR A 168 -18.06 4.95 -3.46
C THR A 168 -18.81 5.35 -4.72
N THR A 169 -20.12 5.12 -4.78
CA THR A 169 -20.95 5.47 -5.93
C THR A 169 -21.03 6.98 -6.12
N ALA A 170 -21.29 7.73 -5.04
CA ALA A 170 -21.36 9.19 -5.08
C ALA A 170 -20.03 9.82 -5.54
N VAL A 171 -18.91 9.36 -4.97
CA VAL A 171 -17.57 9.86 -5.35
C VAL A 171 -17.21 9.43 -6.78
N ARG A 172 -17.62 8.24 -7.24
CA ARG A 172 -17.40 7.80 -8.63
C ARG A 172 -18.15 8.67 -9.64
N GLU A 173 -19.37 9.09 -9.31
CA GLU A 173 -20.13 10.03 -10.14
C GLU A 173 -19.41 11.39 -10.21
N PHE A 174 -18.98 11.93 -9.07
CA PHE A 174 -18.19 13.16 -9.01
C PHE A 174 -16.89 13.09 -9.84
N ILE A 175 -16.14 11.99 -9.73
CA ILE A 175 -14.90 11.76 -10.51
C ILE A 175 -15.21 11.76 -12.01
N LYS A 176 -16.32 11.12 -12.41
CA LYS A 176 -16.70 11.00 -13.83
C LYS A 176 -17.15 12.33 -14.40
N GLU A 177 -17.97 13.08 -13.68
CA GLU A 177 -18.48 14.39 -14.12
C GLU A 177 -17.35 15.40 -14.30
N ASN A 178 -16.38 15.40 -13.38
CA ASN A 178 -15.25 16.33 -13.38
C ASN A 178 -14.00 15.81 -14.11
N LYS A 179 -14.07 14.61 -14.69
CA LYS A 179 -12.97 13.96 -15.43
C LYS A 179 -11.68 13.83 -14.59
N LEU A 180 -11.83 13.40 -13.35
CA LEU A 180 -10.75 13.29 -12.37
C LEU A 180 -10.15 11.86 -12.28
N SER A 181 -10.51 10.96 -13.20
CA SER A 181 -10.12 9.54 -13.13
C SER A 181 -8.61 9.29 -13.24
N SER A 182 -7.84 10.28 -13.70
CA SER A 182 -6.37 10.18 -13.76
C SER A 182 -5.68 10.49 -12.43
N MET A 183 -6.38 11.11 -11.47
CA MET A 183 -5.82 11.50 -10.17
C MET A 183 -6.58 10.94 -8.98
N LEU A 184 -7.86 10.60 -9.15
CA LEU A 184 -8.68 9.95 -8.13
C LEU A 184 -9.14 8.59 -8.63
N TYR A 185 -8.82 7.55 -7.87
CA TYR A 185 -9.23 6.18 -8.18
C TYR A 185 -9.47 5.38 -6.91
N PHE A 186 -10.17 4.25 -7.08
CA PHE A 186 -10.47 3.34 -5.99
C PHE A 186 -9.64 2.08 -6.08
N GLU A 187 -9.10 1.67 -4.95
CA GLU A 187 -8.55 0.33 -4.79
C GLU A 187 -9.53 -0.55 -4.01
N PRO A 188 -9.82 -1.77 -4.50
CA PRO A 188 -10.69 -2.69 -3.79
C PRO A 188 -10.00 -3.18 -2.51
N SER A 189 -10.73 -3.07 -1.40
CA SER A 189 -10.31 -3.50 -0.07
C SER A 189 -11.41 -4.36 0.57
N SER A 190 -11.16 -4.81 1.79
CA SER A 190 -12.07 -5.69 2.53
C SER A 190 -12.22 -5.21 3.97
N LYS A 191 -13.47 -5.03 4.39
CA LYS A 191 -13.83 -4.70 5.78
C LYS A 191 -14.41 -5.90 6.48
N ARG A 192 -14.04 -6.09 7.75
CA ARG A 192 -14.55 -7.17 8.60
C ARG A 192 -15.78 -6.70 9.37
N TYR A 193 -16.91 -7.38 9.21
CA TYR A 193 -18.17 -7.11 9.90
C TYR A 193 -18.46 -8.19 10.92
N TYR A 194 -18.86 -7.75 12.11
CA TYR A 194 -19.33 -8.59 13.20
C TYR A 194 -20.82 -8.29 13.42
N PRO A 195 -21.76 -9.08 12.83
CA PRO A 195 -23.19 -8.74 12.80
C PRO A 195 -23.85 -8.60 14.17
N TYR A 196 -23.28 -9.22 15.19
CA TYR A 196 -23.77 -9.17 16.56
C TYR A 196 -23.00 -8.16 17.44
N SER A 197 -22.23 -7.23 16.84
CA SER A 197 -21.49 -6.18 17.54
C SER A 197 -20.65 -6.77 18.68
N SER A 198 -20.93 -6.41 19.93
CA SER A 198 -20.16 -6.82 21.11
C SER A 198 -20.34 -8.28 21.54
N VAL A 199 -21.33 -9.02 20.98
CA VAL A 199 -21.57 -10.40 21.39
C VAL A 199 -20.40 -11.31 20.99
N GLY A 200 -19.78 -11.92 21.98
CA GLY A 200 -18.62 -12.78 21.79
C GLY A 200 -17.35 -12.02 21.39
N ALA A 201 -17.27 -10.70 21.59
CA ALA A 201 -16.14 -9.87 21.16
C ALA A 201 -14.78 -10.40 21.63
N HIS A 202 -14.68 -10.86 22.88
CA HIS A 202 -13.44 -11.43 23.41
C HIS A 202 -13.08 -12.80 22.80
N ILE A 203 -14.08 -13.58 22.40
CA ILE A 203 -13.86 -14.86 21.72
C ILE A 203 -13.40 -14.58 20.29
N LEU A 204 -14.16 -13.76 19.56
CA LEU A 204 -13.89 -13.39 18.17
C LEU A 204 -12.57 -12.65 18.04
N GLY A 205 -12.33 -11.69 18.92
CA GLY A 205 -11.29 -10.69 18.79
C GLY A 205 -11.66 -9.66 17.72
N PHE A 206 -10.65 -8.99 17.19
CA PHE A 206 -10.81 -7.98 16.15
C PHE A 206 -9.64 -8.03 15.16
N MET A 207 -9.80 -7.31 14.06
CA MET A 207 -8.73 -7.10 13.09
C MET A 207 -8.16 -5.70 13.24
N ALA A 208 -6.84 -5.57 13.17
CA ALA A 208 -6.16 -4.28 13.27
C ALA A 208 -4.96 -4.22 12.32
N TYR A 209 -4.50 -3.00 12.05
CA TYR A 209 -3.21 -2.77 11.44
C TYR A 209 -2.12 -3.13 12.44
N THR A 210 -1.10 -3.83 11.97
CA THR A 210 0.09 -4.18 12.75
C THR A 210 1.31 -3.60 12.05
N GLU A 211 2.41 -3.35 12.77
CA GLU A 211 3.65 -2.85 12.18
C GLU A 211 4.13 -3.71 10.99
N SER A 212 3.89 -5.02 11.06
CA SER A 212 4.26 -5.98 10.02
C SER A 212 3.26 -6.07 8.86
N SER A 213 2.02 -5.61 9.01
CA SER A 213 0.97 -5.80 8.00
C SER A 213 0.78 -4.60 7.07
N GLY A 214 1.44 -3.47 7.34
CA GLY A 214 1.35 -2.27 6.52
C GLY A 214 -0.10 -1.80 6.38
N SER A 215 -0.58 -1.69 5.14
CA SER A 215 -1.93 -1.21 4.82
C SER A 215 -3.03 -2.28 4.87
N VAL A 216 -2.74 -3.49 5.38
CA VAL A 216 -3.72 -4.58 5.48
C VAL A 216 -4.01 -4.88 6.96
N LYS A 217 -5.30 -4.95 7.32
CA LYS A 217 -5.70 -5.39 8.67
C LYS A 217 -5.50 -6.91 8.79
N VAL A 218 -4.93 -7.35 9.90
CA VAL A 218 -4.76 -8.77 10.26
C VAL A 218 -5.49 -9.07 11.56
N GLY A 219 -5.83 -10.34 11.80
CA GLY A 219 -6.40 -10.78 13.06
C GLY A 219 -5.44 -10.48 14.21
N ALA A 220 -5.85 -9.58 15.11
CA ALA A 220 -4.99 -9.07 16.17
C ALA A 220 -5.23 -9.76 17.51
N GLN A 221 -6.46 -10.22 17.76
CA GLN A 221 -6.84 -10.92 18.99
C GLN A 221 -7.85 -12.05 18.73
N GLY A 222 -8.14 -12.84 19.77
CA GLY A 222 -9.18 -13.86 19.75
C GLY A 222 -8.97 -14.95 18.70
N VAL A 223 -10.07 -15.52 18.21
CA VAL A 223 -10.03 -16.51 17.12
C VAL A 223 -9.57 -15.91 15.80
N GLU A 224 -9.75 -14.60 15.59
CA GLU A 224 -9.24 -13.90 14.40
C GLU A 224 -7.71 -13.99 14.32
N ALA A 225 -7.00 -13.81 15.44
CA ALA A 225 -5.54 -13.98 15.50
C ALA A 225 -5.12 -15.46 15.48
N LEU A 226 -5.79 -16.30 16.27
CA LEU A 226 -5.43 -17.71 16.40
C LEU A 226 -5.53 -18.47 15.06
N TYR A 227 -6.54 -18.13 14.25
CA TYR A 227 -6.78 -18.74 12.94
C TYR A 227 -6.46 -17.79 11.78
N GLN A 228 -5.57 -16.82 11.98
CA GLN A 228 -5.18 -15.87 10.94
C GLN A 228 -4.78 -16.56 9.63
N ASP A 229 -3.94 -17.60 9.71
CA ASP A 229 -3.43 -18.34 8.54
C ASP A 229 -4.52 -19.10 7.78
N VAL A 230 -5.55 -19.58 8.50
CA VAL A 230 -6.69 -20.28 7.89
C VAL A 230 -7.65 -19.27 7.27
N LEU A 231 -7.91 -18.18 7.98
CA LEU A 231 -8.90 -17.18 7.59
C LEU A 231 -8.38 -16.27 6.48
N SER A 232 -7.09 -15.95 6.40
CA SER A 232 -6.55 -15.00 5.41
C SER A 232 -6.61 -15.51 3.98
N GLY A 233 -6.57 -16.83 3.78
CA GLY A 233 -6.38 -17.40 2.44
C GLY A 233 -4.97 -17.13 1.91
N ALA A 234 -4.78 -17.40 0.62
CA ALA A 234 -3.54 -17.12 -0.09
C ALA A 234 -3.78 -16.01 -1.13
N THR A 235 -3.09 -14.89 -0.96
CA THR A 235 -3.14 -13.77 -1.89
C THR A 235 -2.60 -14.21 -3.25
N GLY A 236 -3.43 -14.03 -4.30
CA GLY A 236 -3.00 -14.24 -5.67
C GLY A 236 -2.05 -13.14 -6.11
N ARG A 237 -1.25 -13.41 -7.13
CA ARG A 237 -0.28 -12.44 -7.66
C ARG A 237 -0.40 -12.37 -9.17
N VAL A 238 -0.57 -11.16 -9.69
CA VAL A 238 -0.42 -10.88 -11.12
C VAL A 238 0.93 -10.22 -11.31
N VAL A 239 1.82 -10.91 -12.03
CA VAL A 239 3.14 -10.41 -12.39
C VAL A 239 3.03 -9.76 -13.77
N THR A 240 3.07 -8.42 -13.85
CA THR A 240 3.07 -7.69 -15.14
C THR A 240 4.36 -6.89 -15.34
N SER A 241 4.78 -6.69 -16.59
CA SER A 241 6.00 -5.92 -16.91
C SER A 241 5.71 -4.42 -17.00
N LYS A 242 6.65 -3.56 -16.59
CA LYS A 242 6.53 -2.09 -16.55
C LYS A 242 7.50 -1.43 -17.54
N THR A 243 7.07 -0.34 -18.18
CA THR A 243 7.96 0.55 -18.94
C THR A 243 8.85 1.37 -18.00
N GLY A 244 9.95 1.96 -18.52
CA GLY A 244 10.80 2.89 -17.76
C GLY A 244 10.09 4.16 -17.25
N ALA A 245 8.89 4.47 -17.74
CA ALA A 245 8.03 5.57 -17.27
C ALA A 245 7.02 5.14 -16.19
N GLY A 246 6.96 3.84 -15.88
CA GLY A 246 6.08 3.35 -14.84
C GLY A 246 4.67 2.93 -15.30
N THR A 247 4.44 2.81 -16.60
CA THR A 247 3.18 2.32 -17.15
C THR A 247 3.24 0.81 -17.38
N GLU A 248 2.16 0.10 -17.07
CA GLU A 248 1.99 -1.32 -17.39
C GLU A 248 2.24 -1.54 -18.89
N MET A 249 3.13 -2.48 -19.20
CA MET A 249 3.32 -2.97 -20.56
C MET A 249 2.33 -4.09 -20.80
N LEU A 250 1.70 -4.07 -21.97
CA LEU A 250 0.98 -5.21 -22.53
C LEU A 250 2.00 -6.31 -22.90
N SER A 251 2.63 -6.91 -21.90
CA SER A 251 3.63 -7.96 -22.07
C SER A 251 2.93 -9.30 -22.13
N THR A 252 3.42 -10.19 -23.00
CA THR A 252 2.83 -11.51 -23.28
C THR A 252 3.06 -12.53 -22.15
N TYR A 253 3.73 -12.12 -21.07
CA TYR A 253 4.01 -12.93 -19.88
C TYR A 253 3.32 -12.30 -18.67
N GLU A 254 2.05 -12.62 -18.51
CA GLU A 254 1.31 -12.41 -17.26
C GLU A 254 1.28 -13.76 -16.55
N GLU A 255 2.09 -13.91 -15.50
CA GLU A 255 1.98 -15.07 -14.62
C GLU A 255 0.90 -14.77 -13.59
N TYR A 256 -0.27 -15.38 -13.80
CA TYR A 256 -1.41 -15.31 -12.89
C TYR A 256 -1.28 -16.42 -11.85
N ILE A 257 -1.06 -16.04 -10.60
CA ILE A 257 -1.29 -16.91 -9.44
C ILE A 257 -2.67 -16.53 -8.92
N ASP A 258 -3.66 -17.41 -9.09
CA ASP A 258 -5.02 -17.17 -8.60
C ASP A 258 -5.03 -17.04 -7.07
N ALA A 259 -5.90 -16.16 -6.57
CA ALA A 259 -6.10 -15.99 -5.13
C ALA A 259 -6.97 -17.15 -4.59
N GLU A 260 -6.56 -17.73 -3.47
CA GLU A 260 -7.36 -18.74 -2.75
C GLU A 260 -8.06 -18.08 -1.56
N ASN A 261 -9.39 -18.10 -1.56
CA ASN A 261 -10.17 -17.59 -0.43
C ASN A 261 -9.83 -18.34 0.87
N GLY A 262 -9.87 -17.62 1.99
CA GLY A 262 -9.65 -18.20 3.31
C GLY A 262 -10.72 -19.22 3.69
N GLY A 263 -10.32 -20.17 4.52
CA GLY A 263 -11.19 -21.21 5.06
C GLY A 263 -12.18 -20.63 6.07
N ASN A 264 -13.41 -21.16 6.06
CA ASN A 264 -14.42 -20.80 7.06
C ASN A 264 -14.18 -21.54 8.38
N LEU A 265 -14.47 -20.87 9.49
CA LEU A 265 -14.37 -21.45 10.83
C LEU A 265 -15.78 -21.71 11.40
N HIS A 266 -15.99 -22.89 11.97
CA HIS A 266 -17.19 -23.23 12.73
C HIS A 266 -16.82 -23.41 14.21
N LEU A 267 -17.37 -22.56 15.06
CA LEU A 267 -17.14 -22.59 16.50
C LEU A 267 -18.15 -23.52 17.20
N THR A 268 -17.81 -23.94 18.42
CA THR A 268 -18.74 -24.63 19.33
C THR A 268 -19.66 -23.69 20.09
N ILE A 269 -19.37 -22.38 20.02
CA ILE A 269 -20.14 -21.33 20.67
C ILE A 269 -21.53 -21.26 20.05
N ASP A 270 -22.54 -21.09 20.90
CA ASP A 270 -23.90 -20.78 20.49
C ASP A 270 -24.16 -19.31 20.79
N ALA A 271 -24.44 -18.50 19.76
CA ALA A 271 -24.63 -17.05 19.92
C ALA A 271 -25.78 -16.70 20.88
N THR A 272 -26.79 -17.57 21.01
CA THR A 272 -27.91 -17.37 21.93
C THR A 272 -27.49 -17.64 23.38
N ILE A 273 -26.71 -18.70 23.62
CA ILE A 273 -26.15 -18.97 24.96
C ILE A 273 -25.15 -17.87 25.34
N GLN A 274 -24.30 -17.46 24.40
CA GLN A 274 -23.33 -16.37 24.58
C GLN A 274 -24.03 -15.07 25.01
N SER A 275 -25.06 -14.64 24.27
CA SER A 275 -25.81 -13.42 24.58
C SER A 275 -26.50 -13.48 25.95
N MET A 276 -27.12 -14.61 26.30
CA MET A 276 -27.71 -14.79 27.64
C MET A 276 -26.66 -14.71 28.76
N LEU A 277 -25.48 -15.29 28.52
CA LEU A 277 -24.40 -15.33 29.50
C LEU A 277 -23.77 -13.95 29.71
N GLU A 278 -23.59 -13.17 28.64
CA GLU A 278 -23.15 -11.76 28.71
C GLU A 278 -24.17 -10.87 29.43
N GLN A 279 -25.46 -10.99 29.09
CA GLN A 279 -26.53 -10.25 29.76
C GLN A 279 -26.56 -10.56 31.27
N THR A 280 -26.48 -11.83 31.64
CA THR A 280 -26.49 -12.25 33.05
C THR A 280 -25.26 -11.73 33.79
N LEU A 281 -24.08 -11.74 33.15
CA LEU A 281 -22.85 -11.20 33.71
C LEU A 281 -22.96 -9.70 33.94
N GLU A 282 -23.51 -8.96 32.98
CA GLU A 282 -23.72 -7.51 33.09
C GLU A 282 -24.70 -7.15 34.22
N GLU A 283 -25.83 -7.86 34.31
CA GLU A 283 -26.81 -7.69 35.39
C GLU A 283 -26.19 -7.97 36.77
N GLY A 284 -25.38 -9.02 36.88
CA GLY A 284 -24.63 -9.35 38.09
C GLY A 284 -23.63 -8.27 38.48
N ILE A 285 -22.83 -7.78 37.54
CA ILE A 285 -21.86 -6.71 37.78
C ILE A 285 -22.55 -5.44 38.27
N LYS A 286 -23.68 -5.05 37.65
CA LYS A 286 -24.49 -3.89 38.04
C LYS A 286 -25.08 -4.06 39.44
N THR A 287 -25.68 -5.22 39.72
CA THR A 287 -26.37 -5.50 40.99
C THR A 287 -25.39 -5.51 42.17
N TYR A 288 -24.20 -6.09 41.99
CA TYR A 288 -23.20 -6.21 43.05
C TYR A 288 -22.13 -5.10 43.01
N ASN A 289 -22.28 -4.11 42.11
CA ASN A 289 -21.34 -2.98 41.93
C ASN A 289 -19.88 -3.45 41.80
N VAL A 290 -19.66 -4.48 40.98
CA VAL A 290 -18.34 -5.10 40.81
C VAL A 290 -17.39 -4.14 40.10
N LYS A 291 -16.27 -3.80 40.74
CA LYS A 291 -15.33 -2.77 40.25
C LYS A 291 -14.25 -3.28 39.30
N LYS A 292 -13.99 -4.58 39.26
CA LYS A 292 -12.88 -5.18 38.50
C LYS A 292 -13.35 -6.10 37.35
N GLY A 293 -14.61 -5.94 36.93
CA GLY A 293 -15.19 -6.81 35.91
C GLY A 293 -15.46 -8.24 36.38
N GLY A 294 -15.73 -9.13 35.44
CA GLY A 294 -16.07 -10.52 35.71
C GLY A 294 -15.97 -11.39 34.46
N PHE A 295 -16.06 -12.70 34.64
CA PHE A 295 -16.08 -13.67 33.54
C PHE A 295 -17.09 -14.78 33.82
N ALA A 296 -17.58 -15.41 32.76
CA ALA A 296 -18.45 -16.58 32.85
C ALA A 296 -18.18 -17.53 31.68
N ILE A 297 -18.32 -18.83 31.93
CA ILE A 297 -18.12 -19.90 30.94
C ILE A 297 -19.27 -20.89 31.04
N ALA A 298 -19.88 -21.22 29.90
CA ALA A 298 -20.82 -22.32 29.75
C ALA A 298 -20.17 -23.42 28.90
N LEU A 299 -20.19 -24.65 29.41
CA LEU A 299 -19.58 -25.82 28.76
C LEU A 299 -20.53 -27.01 28.76
N ASP A 300 -20.50 -27.82 27.71
CA ASP A 300 -21.13 -29.14 27.70
C ASP A 300 -20.20 -30.16 28.38
N PRO A 301 -20.59 -30.73 29.54
CA PRO A 301 -19.73 -31.65 30.29
C PRO A 301 -19.50 -32.99 29.59
N SER A 302 -20.35 -33.36 28.62
CA SER A 302 -20.27 -34.64 27.91
C SER A 302 -19.23 -34.59 26.78
N THR A 303 -19.12 -33.44 26.11
CA THR A 303 -18.26 -33.26 24.92
C THR A 303 -17.04 -32.38 25.20
N GLY A 304 -17.07 -31.58 26.27
CA GLY A 304 -16.08 -30.53 26.53
C GLY A 304 -16.24 -29.29 25.66
N ALA A 305 -17.29 -29.23 24.82
CA ALA A 305 -17.55 -28.07 23.96
C ALA A 305 -17.87 -26.83 24.80
N VAL A 306 -17.18 -25.72 24.53
CA VAL A 306 -17.53 -24.42 25.11
C VAL A 306 -18.71 -23.85 24.34
N LEU A 307 -19.82 -23.61 25.03
CA LEU A 307 -21.06 -23.09 24.46
C LEU A 307 -21.12 -21.56 24.54
N GLY A 308 -20.44 -20.97 25.52
CA GLY A 308 -20.30 -19.53 25.68
C GLY A 308 -19.17 -19.17 26.64
N MET A 309 -18.51 -18.04 26.40
CA MET A 309 -17.45 -17.48 27.24
C MET A 309 -17.52 -15.96 27.19
N ALA A 310 -17.87 -15.32 28.31
CA ALA A 310 -17.93 -13.87 28.40
C ALA A 310 -16.91 -13.32 29.38
N SER A 311 -16.46 -12.11 29.07
CA SER A 311 -15.67 -11.27 29.97
C SER A 311 -16.20 -9.85 29.92
N SER A 312 -16.06 -9.13 31.04
CA SER A 312 -16.45 -7.72 31.18
C SER A 312 -15.27 -6.93 31.77
N PRO A 313 -14.99 -5.70 31.31
CA PRO A 313 -15.75 -4.91 30.33
C PRO A 313 -15.71 -5.49 28.92
N ASN A 314 -16.78 -5.30 28.16
CA ASN A 314 -16.89 -5.77 26.77
C ASN A 314 -16.56 -4.65 25.79
N PHE A 315 -16.29 -5.00 24.53
CA PHE A 315 -16.03 -4.05 23.46
C PHE A 315 -16.77 -4.42 22.17
N ASP A 316 -16.84 -3.51 21.20
CA ASP A 316 -17.34 -3.81 19.86
C ASP A 316 -16.16 -4.06 18.90
N PRO A 317 -15.99 -5.28 18.33
CA PRO A 317 -14.95 -5.56 17.35
C PRO A 317 -15.03 -4.73 16.07
N ASN A 318 -16.21 -4.22 15.70
CA ASN A 318 -16.35 -3.28 14.58
C ASN A 318 -15.74 -1.90 14.90
N SER A 319 -15.55 -1.59 16.20
CA SER A 319 -15.01 -0.32 16.69
C SER A 319 -14.08 -0.58 17.88
N TYR A 320 -13.10 -1.46 17.70
CA TYR A 320 -12.22 -1.94 18.77
C TYR A 320 -11.36 -0.85 19.42
N ALA A 321 -11.10 0.25 18.70
CA ALA A 321 -10.36 1.40 19.19
C ALA A 321 -11.20 2.35 20.06
N SER A 322 -12.51 2.12 20.17
CA SER A 322 -13.36 2.94 21.02
C SER A 322 -12.99 2.75 22.50
N VAL A 323 -12.79 3.88 23.18
CA VAL A 323 -12.47 3.89 24.61
C VAL A 323 -13.78 3.88 25.40
N PHE A 324 -13.94 2.89 26.29
CA PHE A 324 -15.15 2.73 27.11
C PHE A 324 -15.09 3.47 28.44
N ASP A 325 -13.90 3.89 28.87
CA ASP A 325 -13.70 4.63 30.10
C ASP A 325 -13.98 6.11 29.86
N GLN A 326 -14.93 6.66 30.61
CA GLN A 326 -15.40 8.02 30.46
C GLN A 326 -14.35 9.06 30.86
N GLU A 327 -13.47 8.71 31.81
CA GLU A 327 -12.37 9.58 32.24
C GLU A 327 -11.28 9.64 31.16
N LEU A 328 -10.95 8.50 30.55
CA LEU A 328 -10.04 8.44 29.40
C LEU A 328 -10.64 9.08 28.14
N LEU A 329 -11.96 8.99 27.94
CA LEU A 329 -12.65 9.70 26.85
C LEU A 329 -12.59 11.22 27.03
N ASP A 330 -12.75 11.71 28.25
CA ASP A 330 -12.66 13.13 28.54
C ASP A 330 -11.21 13.64 28.42
N GLU A 331 -10.23 12.82 28.80
CA GLU A 331 -8.80 13.07 28.55
C GLU A 331 -8.49 13.08 27.04
N LEU A 332 -8.96 12.08 26.28
CA LEU A 332 -8.84 12.03 24.82
C LEU A 332 -9.48 13.24 24.16
N LYS A 333 -10.67 13.66 24.58
CA LYS A 333 -11.30 14.88 24.04
C LYS A 333 -10.47 16.13 24.32
N SER A 334 -9.87 16.23 25.51
CA SER A 334 -8.99 17.36 25.82
C SER A 334 -7.73 17.37 24.95
N LEU A 335 -7.15 16.20 24.67
CA LEU A 335 -6.05 16.04 23.71
C LEU A 335 -6.49 16.34 22.27
N ALA A 336 -7.68 15.91 21.87
CA ALA A 336 -8.27 16.23 20.57
C ALA A 336 -8.51 17.73 20.37
N GLU A 337 -8.94 18.45 21.42
CA GLU A 337 -9.10 19.91 21.39
C GLU A 337 -7.75 20.64 21.32
N GLU A 338 -6.69 20.06 21.88
CA GLU A 338 -5.34 20.65 21.92
C GLU A 338 -4.55 20.40 20.62
N TYR A 339 -4.64 19.19 20.06
CA TYR A 339 -3.83 18.73 18.93
C TYR A 339 -4.64 18.47 17.64
N GLY A 340 -5.96 18.31 17.74
CA GLY A 340 -6.85 17.91 16.65
C GLY A 340 -7.03 16.38 16.55
N GLU A 341 -8.26 15.90 16.32
CA GLU A 341 -8.64 14.46 16.22
C GLU A 341 -7.90 13.67 15.11
N ASP A 342 -7.19 14.36 14.23
CA ASP A 342 -6.52 13.80 13.05
C ASP A 342 -4.98 13.98 13.06
N SER A 343 -4.42 14.51 14.16
CA SER A 343 -2.96 14.75 14.28
C SER A 343 -2.20 13.45 14.55
N ASP A 344 -0.93 13.36 14.11
CA ASP A 344 -0.06 12.22 14.43
C ASP A 344 0.27 12.15 15.95
N GLU A 345 -0.06 13.21 16.71
CA GLU A 345 0.11 13.32 18.17
C GLU A 345 -1.16 12.92 18.96
N TYR A 346 -2.29 12.67 18.27
CA TYR A 346 -3.57 12.18 18.80
C TYR A 346 -3.71 10.66 18.63
#